data_AF-A0A1S8WY10-F1
#
_entry.id   AF-A0A1S8WY10-F1
#
_cell.length_a   1.000
_cell.length_b   1.000
_cell.length_c   1.000
_cell.angle_alpha   90.00
_cell.angle_beta   90.00
_cell.angle_gamma   90.00
#
_symmetry.space_group_name_H-M   'P 1'
#
loop_
_entity.id
_entity.type
_entity.pdbx_description
1 polymer ?
#
loop_
_entity_poly.entity_id
_entity_poly.type
_entity_poly.pdbx_seq_one_letter_code
_entity_poly.pdbx_strand_id
1 'polypeptide(L)'
;MAYMRYSKFSVESVERITTSNENGFDWIVHWCRPVDTAEVAPDSLLATQEAELFVDQKRRTQLMCNHTGQHLFVWALDTYTRRLFGAQQAAGIQLHGGSVHADRFTVNAAILAPLQVQDDLMKLVHEVETLCQSVINQDLPVSAVKLHWNKVDKV
;
A
#
# COMPACT_ATOMS: atom_id res chain seq x y z
N MET A 1 46.09 11.60 -7.20
CA MET A 1 44.82 11.30 -6.51
C MET A 1 43.90 10.64 -7.53
N ALA A 2 43.65 9.34 -7.40
CA ALA A 2 42.71 8.65 -8.27
C ALA A 2 41.29 8.91 -7.76
N TYR A 3 40.44 9.51 -8.59
CA TYR A 3 39.01 9.60 -8.32
C TYR A 3 38.44 8.17 -8.38
N MET A 4 37.89 7.67 -7.27
CA MET A 4 37.05 6.46 -7.31
C MET A 4 35.86 6.75 -8.23
N ARG A 5 35.76 6.02 -9.34
CA ARG A 5 34.57 6.03 -10.18
C ARG A 5 33.55 5.10 -9.54
N TYR A 6 32.45 5.68 -9.06
CA TYR A 6 31.29 4.91 -8.63
C TYR A 6 30.42 4.60 -9.84
N SER A 7 30.04 3.34 -10.01
CA SER A 7 29.02 2.95 -10.99
C SER A 7 27.65 3.25 -10.41
N LYS A 8 26.85 4.07 -11.11
CA LYS A 8 25.50 4.42 -10.68
C LYS A 8 24.46 3.59 -11.44
N PHE A 9 23.48 3.06 -10.71
CA PHE A 9 22.37 2.30 -11.25
C PHE A 9 21.04 2.94 -10.88
N SER A 10 20.13 2.99 -11.85
CA SER A 10 18.72 3.29 -11.65
C SER A 10 18.00 1.99 -11.29
N VAL A 11 17.32 1.95 -10.16
CA VAL A 11 16.45 0.83 -9.80
C VAL A 11 15.07 1.09 -10.42
N GLU A 12 14.73 0.32 -11.45
CA GLU A 12 13.50 0.49 -12.22
C GLU A 12 12.31 -0.24 -11.56
N SER A 13 12.57 -1.39 -10.92
CA SER A 13 11.57 -2.17 -10.21
C SER A 13 12.18 -2.90 -9.01
N VAL A 14 11.35 -3.21 -8.01
CA VAL A 14 11.72 -4.02 -6.85
C VAL A 14 10.65 -5.08 -6.63
N GLU A 15 11.06 -6.33 -6.52
CA GLU A 15 10.18 -7.47 -6.34
C GLU A 15 10.60 -8.32 -5.15
N ARG A 16 9.62 -8.92 -4.48
CA ARG A 16 9.86 -9.92 -3.44
C ARG A 16 9.55 -11.30 -4.00
N ILE A 17 10.55 -12.18 -3.97
CA ILE A 17 10.37 -13.59 -4.32
C ILE A 17 10.37 -14.38 -3.02
N THR A 18 9.22 -14.93 -2.68
CA THR A 18 9.05 -15.81 -1.53
C THR A 18 9.02 -17.25 -2.02
N THR A 19 9.96 -18.09 -1.54
CA THR A 19 9.98 -19.52 -1.87
C THR A 19 9.19 -20.31 -0.83
N SER A 20 8.31 -21.22 -1.27
CA SER A 20 7.40 -21.99 -0.42
C SER A 20 8.03 -23.23 0.23
N ASN A 21 9.35 -23.35 0.23
CA ASN A 21 10.08 -24.48 0.80
C ASN A 21 10.36 -24.27 2.30
N GLU A 22 10.60 -25.38 3.03
CA GLU A 22 10.75 -25.42 4.49
C GLU A 22 11.84 -24.51 5.08
N ASN A 23 12.76 -24.02 4.23
CA ASN A 23 13.84 -23.09 4.60
C ASN A 23 13.48 -21.60 4.42
N GLY A 24 12.32 -21.28 3.82
CA GLY A 24 11.71 -19.94 3.79
C GLY A 24 12.65 -18.79 3.43
N PHE A 25 13.27 -18.82 2.25
CA PHE A 25 14.06 -17.69 1.79
C PHE A 25 13.16 -16.60 1.19
N ASP A 26 13.32 -15.38 1.68
CA ASP A 26 12.71 -14.17 1.12
C ASP A 26 13.78 -13.35 0.41
N TRP A 27 13.70 -13.29 -0.91
CA TRP A 27 14.61 -12.48 -1.72
C TRP A 27 13.97 -11.16 -2.10
N ILE A 28 14.73 -10.09 -2.01
CA ILE A 28 14.37 -8.77 -2.56
C ILE A 28 15.23 -8.54 -3.79
N VAL A 29 14.60 -8.56 -4.96
CA VAL A 29 15.26 -8.39 -6.26
C VAL A 29 15.12 -6.93 -6.69
N HIS A 30 16.26 -6.30 -6.99
CA HIS A 30 16.31 -4.95 -7.54
C HIS A 30 16.63 -5.04 -9.03
N TRP A 31 15.68 -4.64 -9.87
CA TRP A 31 15.87 -4.60 -11.32
C TRP A 31 16.55 -3.28 -11.69
N CYS A 32 17.83 -3.37 -12.06
CA CYS A 32 18.70 -2.21 -12.21
C CYS A 32 19.07 -1.95 -13.67
N ARG A 33 19.22 -0.67 -14.02
CA ARG A 33 19.76 -0.19 -15.29
C ARG A 33 20.93 0.76 -15.03
N PRO A 34 22.09 0.62 -15.68
CA PRO A 34 23.19 1.58 -15.56
C PRO A 34 22.73 3.00 -15.93
N VAL A 35 23.12 4.00 -15.14
CA VAL A 35 22.83 5.41 -15.42
C VAL A 35 23.85 6.00 -16.39
N ASP A 36 25.12 5.61 -16.24
CA ASP A 36 26.20 6.00 -17.14
C ASP A 36 26.32 4.96 -18.26
N THR A 37 26.29 5.43 -19.51
CA THR A 37 26.27 4.58 -20.72
C THR A 37 27.61 3.95 -21.06
N ALA A 38 28.67 4.21 -20.28
CA ALA A 38 29.91 3.44 -20.39
C ALA A 38 29.61 2.04 -19.86
N GLU A 39 29.44 1.09 -20.77
CA GLU A 39 29.07 -0.30 -20.52
C GLU A 39 29.74 -0.86 -19.26
N VAL A 40 29.02 -0.84 -18.14
CA VAL A 40 29.43 -1.60 -16.96
C VAL A 40 29.18 -3.05 -17.32
N ALA A 41 30.24 -3.78 -17.66
CA ALA A 41 30.14 -5.21 -17.92
C ALA A 41 29.45 -5.88 -16.72
N PRO A 42 28.36 -6.65 -16.90
CA PRO A 42 27.64 -7.29 -15.79
C PRO A 42 28.57 -8.09 -14.85
N ASP A 43 29.61 -8.71 -15.41
CA ASP A 43 30.62 -9.49 -14.69
C ASP A 43 31.54 -8.65 -13.81
N SER A 44 31.51 -7.32 -13.93
CA SER A 44 32.28 -6.40 -13.08
C SER A 44 31.60 -6.12 -11.73
N LEU A 45 30.33 -6.51 -11.56
CA LEU A 45 29.60 -6.38 -10.30
C LEU A 45 29.83 -7.62 -9.44
N LEU A 46 30.59 -7.45 -8.36
CA LEU A 46 30.80 -8.51 -7.38
C LEU A 46 29.65 -8.54 -6.38
N ALA A 47 29.17 -9.74 -6.04
CA ALA A 47 28.11 -9.92 -5.04
C ALA A 47 28.49 -9.37 -3.64
N THR A 48 29.78 -9.21 -3.37
CA THR A 48 30.32 -8.69 -2.11
C THR A 48 30.60 -7.19 -2.14
N GLN A 49 30.30 -6.51 -3.25
CA GLN A 49 30.55 -5.08 -3.37
C GLN A 49 29.56 -4.31 -2.49
N GLU A 50 30.08 -3.41 -1.66
CA GLU A 50 29.23 -2.51 -0.89
C GLU A 50 28.51 -1.55 -1.82
N ALA A 51 27.21 -1.37 -1.56
CA ALA A 51 26.36 -0.46 -2.31
C ALA A 51 25.56 0.41 -1.34
N GLU A 52 25.42 1.69 -1.68
CA GLU A 52 24.53 2.61 -0.99
C GLU A 52 23.22 2.72 -1.76
N LEU A 53 22.10 2.54 -1.06
CA LEU A 53 20.76 2.55 -1.64
C LEU A 53 20.06 3.86 -1.33
N PHE A 54 19.57 4.52 -2.38
CA PHE A 54 18.80 5.76 -2.28
C PHE A 54 17.39 5.51 -2.80
N VAL A 55 16.40 5.77 -1.94
CA VAL A 55 14.98 5.67 -2.30
C VAL A 55 14.48 7.02 -2.79
N ASP A 56 13.65 7.03 -3.83
CA ASP A 56 12.87 8.22 -4.18
C ASP A 56 11.90 8.56 -3.04
N GLN A 57 12.31 9.54 -2.23
CA GLN A 57 11.59 9.93 -1.03
C GLN A 57 10.19 10.48 -1.35
N LYS A 58 10.03 11.22 -2.45
CA LYS A 58 8.73 11.79 -2.84
C LYS A 58 7.76 10.68 -3.19
N ARG A 59 8.18 9.76 -4.06
CA ARG A 59 7.38 8.59 -4.45
C ARG A 59 7.05 7.72 -3.24
N ARG A 60 8.02 7.51 -2.33
CA ARG A 60 7.82 6.73 -1.10
C ARG A 60 6.77 7.36 -0.19
N THR A 61 6.87 8.66 0.07
CA THR A 61 5.89 9.40 0.89
C THR A 61 4.49 9.33 0.27
N GLN A 62 4.38 9.55 -1.03
CA GLN A 62 3.11 9.44 -1.75
C GLN A 62 2.47 8.06 -1.65
N LEU A 63 3.26 6.98 -1.79
CA LEU A 63 2.79 5.61 -1.57
C LEU A 63 2.31 5.40 -0.13
N MET A 64 2.97 5.98 0.87
CA MET A 64 2.51 5.93 2.26
C MET A 64 1.17 6.64 2.43
N CYS A 65 1.03 7.86 1.91
CA CYS A 65 -0.20 8.62 1.98
C CYS A 65 -1.37 7.85 1.34
N ASN A 66 -1.18 7.30 0.15
CA ASN A 66 -2.23 6.56 -0.54
C ASN A 66 -2.55 5.21 0.10
N HIS A 67 -1.55 4.52 0.66
CA HIS A 67 -1.79 3.29 1.41
C HIS A 67 -2.60 3.56 2.69
N THR A 68 -2.23 4.58 3.46
CA THR A 68 -3.00 5.00 4.64
C THR A 68 -4.40 5.49 4.24
N GLY A 69 -4.50 6.26 3.15
CA GLY A 69 -5.76 6.72 2.58
C GLY A 69 -6.68 5.56 2.20
N GLN A 70 -6.12 4.45 1.69
CA GLN A 70 -6.89 3.24 1.38
C GLN A 70 -7.55 2.65 2.63
N HIS A 71 -6.83 2.54 3.76
CA HIS A 71 -7.41 2.07 5.04
C HIS A 71 -8.50 3.01 5.55
N LEU A 72 -8.24 4.31 5.49
CA LEU A 72 -9.22 5.32 5.91
C LEU A 72 -10.49 5.26 5.07
N PHE A 73 -10.35 5.11 3.75
CA PHE A 73 -11.48 4.99 2.83
C PHE A 73 -12.32 3.74 3.12
N VAL A 74 -11.68 2.60 3.36
CA VAL A 74 -12.36 1.36 3.74
C VAL A 74 -13.16 1.53 5.04
N TRP A 75 -12.54 2.15 6.06
CA TRP A 75 -13.22 2.45 7.32
C TRP A 75 -14.43 3.37 7.13
N ALA A 76 -14.30 4.43 6.30
CA ALA A 76 -15.37 5.37 6.03
C ALA A 76 -16.54 4.68 5.32
N LEU A 77 -16.25 3.80 4.35
CA LEU A 77 -17.26 3.01 3.65
C LEU A 77 -18.00 2.04 4.59
N ASP A 78 -17.27 1.32 5.44
CA ASP A 78 -17.88 0.43 6.45
C ASP A 78 -18.74 1.23 7.44
N THR A 79 -18.26 2.39 7.89
CA THR A 79 -18.99 3.26 8.81
C THR A 79 -20.28 3.79 8.17
N TYR A 80 -20.21 4.26 6.93
CA TYR A 80 -21.37 4.75 6.19
C TYR A 80 -22.42 3.65 5.99
N THR A 81 -22.00 2.47 5.53
CA THR A 81 -22.92 1.34 5.32
C THR A 81 -23.59 0.91 6.63
N ARG A 82 -22.85 0.79 7.74
CA ARG A 82 -23.45 0.51 9.06
C ARG A 82 -24.47 1.56 9.50
N ARG A 83 -24.24 2.85 9.19
CA ARG A 83 -25.19 3.93 9.50
C ARG A 83 -26.48 3.84 8.69
N LEU A 84 -26.41 3.44 7.43
CA LEU A 84 -27.58 3.31 6.56
C LEU A 84 -28.53 2.20 7.02
N PHE A 85 -27.99 1.05 7.42
CA PHE A 85 -28.78 -0.17 7.64
C PHE A 85 -29.04 -0.47 9.12
N GLY A 86 -28.40 0.27 10.02
CA GLY A 86 -28.46 0.05 11.46
C GLY A 86 -27.81 -1.27 11.90
N ALA A 87 -27.59 -1.42 13.22
CA ALA A 87 -26.91 -2.59 13.78
C ALA A 87 -27.69 -3.92 13.64
N GLN A 88 -28.96 -3.88 13.21
CA GLN A 88 -29.86 -5.04 13.18
C GLN A 88 -29.96 -5.72 11.82
N GLN A 89 -29.43 -5.13 10.74
CA GLN A 89 -29.45 -5.73 9.41
C GLN A 89 -28.05 -6.18 9.02
N ALA A 90 -27.95 -7.33 8.34
CA ALA A 90 -26.69 -7.91 7.85
C ALA A 90 -26.12 -7.11 6.66
N ALA A 91 -25.93 -5.81 6.87
CA ALA A 91 -25.30 -4.94 5.89
C ALA A 91 -23.83 -4.73 6.24
N GLY A 92 -23.01 -4.63 5.21
CA GLY A 92 -21.59 -4.44 5.36
C GLY A 92 -20.87 -4.39 4.02
N ILE A 93 -19.55 -4.32 4.10
CA ILE A 93 -18.69 -4.29 2.92
C ILE A 93 -17.93 -5.60 2.78
N GLN A 94 -17.85 -6.12 1.57
CA GLN A 94 -16.94 -7.21 1.23
C GLN A 94 -15.79 -6.65 0.39
N LEU A 95 -14.57 -6.75 0.89
CA LEU A 95 -13.36 -6.30 0.21
C LEU A 95 -12.86 -7.39 -0.75
N HIS A 96 -12.63 -7.03 -2.00
CA HIS A 96 -12.10 -7.91 -3.06
C HIS A 96 -10.66 -7.54 -3.48
N GLY A 97 -10.02 -6.66 -2.71
CA GLY A 97 -8.66 -6.19 -2.95
C GLY A 97 -8.61 -4.74 -3.45
N GLY A 98 -7.46 -4.36 -3.98
CA GLY A 98 -7.19 -3.01 -4.45
C GLY A 98 -5.72 -2.83 -4.81
N SER A 99 -5.36 -1.64 -5.25
CA SER A 99 -3.99 -1.28 -5.59
C SER A 99 -3.62 0.08 -5.02
N VAL A 100 -2.32 0.28 -4.75
CA VAL A 100 -1.77 1.56 -4.32
C VAL A 100 -0.69 1.98 -5.30
N HIS A 101 -0.82 3.19 -5.82
CA HIS A 101 0.14 3.85 -6.68
C HIS A 101 0.56 5.18 -6.02
N ALA A 102 1.55 5.88 -6.58
CA ALA A 102 2.02 7.14 -6.00
C ALA A 102 1.02 8.30 -6.20
N ASP A 103 0.19 8.24 -7.23
CA ASP A 103 -0.79 9.27 -7.58
C ASP A 103 -2.22 8.92 -7.16
N ARG A 104 -2.50 7.66 -6.82
CA ARG A 104 -3.85 7.18 -6.48
C ARG A 104 -3.82 5.87 -5.69
N PHE A 105 -4.96 5.51 -5.13
CA PHE A 105 -5.26 4.15 -4.70
C PHE A 105 -6.60 3.69 -5.29
N THR A 106 -6.84 2.38 -5.28
CA THR A 106 -8.12 1.77 -5.65
C THR A 106 -8.58 0.82 -4.56
N VAL A 107 -9.89 0.72 -4.37
CA VAL A 107 -10.53 -0.26 -3.48
C VAL A 107 -11.65 -0.91 -4.25
N ASN A 108 -11.60 -2.23 -4.39
CA ASN A 108 -12.67 -3.01 -4.98
C ASN A 108 -13.51 -3.59 -3.84
N ALA A 109 -14.74 -3.12 -3.69
CA ALA A 109 -15.63 -3.55 -2.62
C ALA A 109 -17.05 -3.77 -3.14
N ALA A 110 -17.74 -4.76 -2.59
CA ALA A 110 -19.17 -4.95 -2.74
C ALA A 110 -19.88 -4.42 -1.49
N ILE A 111 -20.91 -3.60 -1.68
CA ILE A 111 -21.80 -3.15 -0.60
C ILE A 111 -22.95 -4.15 -0.53
N LEU A 112 -23.07 -4.86 0.58
CA LEU A 112 -24.16 -5.78 0.85
C LEU A 112 -25.28 -5.00 1.52
N ALA A 113 -26.37 -4.77 0.80
CA ALA A 113 -27.52 -4.00 1.23
C ALA A 113 -28.83 -4.72 0.83
N PRO A 114 -29.90 -4.61 1.64
CA PRO A 114 -31.25 -4.95 1.20
C PRO A 114 -31.61 -4.21 -0.10
N LEU A 115 -32.30 -4.90 -1.01
CA LEU A 115 -32.59 -4.51 -2.41
C LEU A 115 -33.19 -3.10 -2.63
N GLN A 116 -33.65 -2.42 -1.58
CA GLN A 116 -34.41 -1.16 -1.67
C GLN A 116 -33.55 0.10 -1.63
N VAL A 117 -32.24 -0.01 -1.49
CA VAL A 117 -31.36 1.16 -1.47
C VAL A 117 -30.98 1.58 -2.89
N GLN A 118 -31.85 2.41 -3.49
CA GLN A 118 -31.42 3.38 -4.48
C GLN A 118 -30.88 4.61 -3.75
N ASP A 119 -29.74 4.49 -3.09
CA ASP A 119 -29.05 5.69 -2.62
C ASP A 119 -28.40 6.40 -3.81
N ASP A 120 -28.50 7.73 -3.80
CA ASP A 120 -27.79 8.59 -4.74
C ASP A 120 -26.28 8.35 -4.57
N LEU A 121 -25.64 7.84 -5.63
CA LEU A 121 -24.20 7.61 -5.66
C LEU A 121 -23.42 8.85 -5.23
N MET A 122 -23.89 10.05 -5.57
CA MET A 122 -23.25 11.30 -5.19
C MET A 122 -23.31 11.55 -3.69
N LYS A 123 -24.42 11.17 -3.05
CA LYS A 123 -24.57 11.24 -1.59
C LYS A 123 -23.61 10.27 -0.90
N LEU A 124 -23.50 9.03 -1.40
CA LEU A 124 -22.51 8.07 -0.90
C LEU A 124 -21.09 8.64 -0.96
N VAL A 125 -20.69 9.16 -2.13
CA VAL A 125 -19.35 9.75 -2.32
C VAL A 125 -19.10 10.88 -1.34
N HIS A 126 -20.06 11.81 -1.22
CA HIS A 126 -19.95 12.97 -0.33
C HIS A 126 -19.82 12.58 1.14
N GLU A 127 -20.61 11.62 1.61
CA GLU A 127 -20.58 11.17 3.01
C GLU A 127 -19.28 10.42 3.34
N VAL A 128 -18.81 9.56 2.44
CA VAL A 128 -17.52 8.87 2.59
C VAL A 128 -16.37 9.88 2.62
N GLU A 129 -16.36 10.87 1.73
CA GLU A 129 -15.36 11.93 1.72
C GLU A 129 -15.38 12.76 3.01
N THR A 130 -16.56 13.12 3.49
CA THR A 130 -16.74 13.87 4.75
C THR A 130 -16.19 13.10 5.94
N LEU A 131 -16.45 11.79 6.02
CA LEU A 131 -15.90 10.92 7.05
C LEU A 131 -14.37 10.88 6.99
N CYS A 132 -13.79 10.68 5.82
CA CYS A 132 -12.34 10.70 5.62
C CYS A 132 -11.74 12.04 6.09
N GLN A 133 -12.29 13.16 5.63
CA GLN A 133 -11.79 14.49 5.99
C GLN A 133 -11.88 14.73 7.51
N SER A 134 -12.92 14.25 8.17
CA SER A 134 -13.07 14.38 9.62
C SER A 134 -11.95 13.69 10.40
N VAL A 135 -11.47 12.54 9.93
CA VAL A 135 -10.36 11.80 10.57
C VAL A 135 -9.01 12.43 10.22
N ILE A 136 -8.83 12.88 8.97
CA ILE A 136 -7.62 13.61 8.55
C ILE A 136 -7.42 14.85 9.44
N ASN A 137 -8.49 15.61 9.70
CA ASN A 137 -8.43 16.81 10.53
C ASN A 137 -8.14 16.54 12.01
N GLN A 138 -8.35 15.30 12.49
CA GLN A 138 -8.05 14.91 13.87
C GLN A 138 -6.58 14.54 14.07
N ASP A 139 -5.81 14.33 12.99
CA ASP A 139 -4.40 13.92 13.02
C ASP A 139 -4.13 12.75 13.98
N LEU A 140 -4.99 11.72 13.88
CA LEU A 140 -4.91 10.56 14.76
C LEU A 140 -3.60 9.77 14.52
N PRO A 141 -2.95 9.26 15.58
CA PRO A 141 -1.72 8.51 15.43
C PRO A 141 -1.95 7.19 14.68
N VAL A 142 -1.09 6.90 13.71
CA VAL A 142 -1.08 5.63 12.97
C VAL A 142 0.05 4.75 13.48
N SER A 143 -0.28 3.59 14.04
CA SER A 143 0.69 2.62 14.57
C SER A 143 0.54 1.26 13.90
N ALA A 144 1.67 0.61 13.61
CA ALA A 144 1.72 -0.79 13.18
C ALA A 144 2.30 -1.65 14.30
N VAL A 145 1.58 -2.70 14.69
CA VAL A 145 2.01 -3.67 15.71
C VAL A 145 2.01 -5.08 15.13
N LYS A 146 3.07 -5.83 15.41
CA LYS A 146 3.13 -7.26 15.07
C LYS A 146 2.43 -8.05 16.17
N LEU A 147 1.35 -8.74 15.82
CA LEU A 147 0.59 -9.59 16.73
C LEU A 147 0.63 -11.04 16.25
N HIS A 148 0.61 -11.98 17.19
CA HIS A 148 0.34 -13.37 16.84
C HIS A 148 -1.16 -13.54 16.60
N TRP A 149 -1.53 -14.31 15.58
CA TRP A 149 -2.94 -14.53 15.21
C TRP A 149 -3.79 -15.08 16.35
N ASN A 150 -3.22 -15.86 17.26
CA ASN A 150 -3.92 -16.37 18.45
C ASN A 150 -4.19 -15.31 19.53
N LYS A 151 -3.66 -14.10 19.37
CA LYS A 151 -3.88 -12.94 20.26
C LYS A 151 -4.80 -11.88 19.64
N VAL A 152 -5.32 -12.12 18.44
CA VAL A 152 -6.35 -11.28 17.84
C VAL A 152 -7.68 -11.85 18.30
N ASP A 153 -8.39 -11.13 19.18
CA ASP A 153 -9.75 -11.51 19.57
C ASP A 153 -10.61 -11.64 18.31
N LYS A 154 -11.31 -12.78 18.18
CA LYS A 154 -12.25 -12.98 17.07
C LYS A 154 -13.41 -12.02 17.28
N VAL A 155 -13.46 -10.98 16.45
CA VAL A 155 -14.62 -10.09 16.30
C VAL A 155 -15.72 -10.81 15.56
#